data_AF-X1PXN8-F1
#
_entry.id   AF-X1PXN8-F1
#
_cell.length_a   1.000
_cell.length_b   1.000
_cell.length_c   1.000
_cell.angle_alpha   90.00
_cell.angle_beta   90.00
_cell.angle_gamma   90.00
#
_symmetry.space_group_name_H-M   'P 1'
#
loop_
_entity.id
_entity.type
_entity.pdbx_description
1 polymer ?
#
loop_
_entity_poly.entity_id
_entity_poly.type
_entity_poly.pdbx_seq_one_letter_code
_entity_poly.pdbx_strand_id
1 'polypeptide(L)'
;MALTKTPLFSLGSRGSISKNLTTQKRGSKTLVRRKPIPIDPKSDAQLARRQIYRDAVAAWHALSTIQQDAWRGVCPHLTAYQCFMRSELKYVPPTPPPEEYTEEQTQYNAFYTQYAPKYRG
;
A
#
# COMPACT_ATOMS: atom_id res chain seq x y z
N MET A 1 -30.29 -0.69 -11.61
CA MET A 1 -31.40 -1.20 -10.77
C MET A 1 -31.10 -0.91 -9.30
N ALA A 2 -32.13 -0.54 -8.52
CA ALA A 2 -31.98 -0.31 -7.09
C ALA A 2 -31.94 -1.64 -6.33
N LEU A 3 -30.92 -1.84 -5.51
CA LEU A 3 -30.82 -2.99 -4.60
C LEU A 3 -31.34 -2.54 -3.24
N THR A 4 -32.64 -2.28 -3.17
CA THR A 4 -33.32 -1.87 -1.94
C THR A 4 -34.24 -2.98 -1.46
N LYS A 5 -34.14 -3.33 -0.17
CA LYS A 5 -34.98 -4.38 0.44
C LYS A 5 -36.43 -3.95 0.65
N THR A 6 -36.73 -2.68 0.42
CA THR A 6 -37.95 -1.97 0.76
C THR A 6 -38.15 -0.83 -0.23
N PRO A 7 -39.38 -0.36 -0.48
CA PRO A 7 -39.66 0.69 -1.45
C PRO A 7 -38.86 1.98 -1.17
N LEU A 8 -38.33 2.57 -2.24
CA LEU A 8 -37.33 3.64 -2.22
C LEU A 8 -37.71 4.87 -1.38
N PHE A 9 -38.99 5.27 -1.44
CA PHE A 9 -39.53 6.45 -0.76
C PHE A 9 -40.29 6.13 0.53
N SER A 10 -40.14 4.92 1.08
CA SER A 10 -40.74 4.59 2.36
C SER A 10 -39.92 5.11 3.55
N LEU A 11 -40.60 5.37 4.67
CA LEU A 11 -40.03 5.71 5.99
C LEU A 11 -39.13 4.61 6.59
N GLY A 12 -38.91 3.53 5.86
CA GLY A 12 -38.06 2.40 6.23
C GLY A 12 -37.04 2.01 5.17
N SER A 13 -36.81 2.85 4.15
CA SER A 13 -36.01 2.44 3.00
C SER A 13 -34.55 2.12 3.39
N ARG A 14 -34.11 0.91 3.06
CA ARG A 14 -32.75 0.42 3.32
C ARG A 14 -32.18 -0.22 2.06
N GLY A 15 -31.00 0.23 1.65
CA GLY A 15 -30.26 -0.38 0.55
C GLY A 15 -29.45 0.61 -0.26
N SER A 16 -29.02 0.18 -1.45
CA SER A 16 -28.21 0.99 -2.35
C SER A 16 -29.06 1.48 -3.52
N ILE A 17 -29.10 2.78 -3.72
CA ILE A 17 -29.63 3.42 -4.92
C ILE A 17 -28.43 3.59 -5.85
N SER A 18 -28.29 2.70 -6.83
CA SER A 18 -27.12 2.64 -7.73
C SER A 18 -25.79 2.45 -6.97
N LYS A 19 -24.66 2.71 -7.63
CA LYS A 19 -23.31 2.61 -7.04
C LYS A 19 -22.96 3.76 -6.10
N ASN A 20 -23.71 4.87 -6.17
CA ASN A 20 -23.30 6.15 -5.59
C ASN A 20 -24.06 6.55 -4.33
N LEU A 21 -25.25 5.99 -4.10
CA LEU A 21 -26.12 6.41 -3.00
C LEU A 21 -26.54 5.21 -2.16
N THR A 22 -26.54 5.37 -0.84
CA THR A 22 -27.07 4.39 0.12
C THR A 22 -28.14 5.04 0.99
N THR A 23 -29.25 4.35 1.19
CA THR A 23 -30.31 4.75 2.11
C THR A 23 -30.23 3.94 3.38
N GLN A 24 -30.29 4.63 4.52
CA GLN A 24 -30.24 4.04 5.84
C GLN A 24 -31.26 4.71 6.76
N LYS A 25 -32.11 3.90 7.41
CA LYS A 25 -32.95 4.35 8.52
C LYS A 25 -32.11 4.49 9.79
N ARG A 26 -32.06 5.69 10.39
CA ARG A 26 -31.45 5.96 11.70
C ARG A 26 -32.49 6.63 12.60
N GLY A 27 -33.01 5.87 13.57
CA GLY A 27 -34.14 6.31 14.39
C GLY A 27 -35.40 6.57 13.54
N SER A 28 -36.01 7.74 13.70
CA SER A 28 -37.18 8.20 12.93
C SER A 28 -36.84 8.80 11.57
N LYS A 29 -35.55 8.96 11.23
CA LYS A 29 -35.11 9.62 9.99
C LYS A 29 -34.57 8.60 8.98
N THR A 30 -34.89 8.82 7.70
CA THR A 30 -34.24 8.14 6.57
C THR A 30 -33.14 9.04 6.04
N LEU A 31 -31.89 8.56 6.08
CA LEU A 31 -30.71 9.28 5.61
C LEU A 31 -30.29 8.72 4.26
N VAL A 32 -30.11 9.60 3.28
CA VAL A 32 -29.47 9.29 2.00
C VAL A 32 -28.02 9.74 2.09
N ARG A 33 -27.08 8.83 1.92
CA ARG A 33 -25.64 9.12 1.94
C ARG A 33 -25.03 8.80 0.59
N ARG A 34 -24.04 9.57 0.18
CA ARG A 34 -23.14 9.13 -0.90
C ARG A 34 -22.34 7.95 -0.39
N LYS A 35 -22.29 6.87 -1.17
CA LYS A 35 -21.43 5.73 -0.85
C LYS A 35 -20.00 6.26 -0.82
N PRO A 36 -19.26 6.10 0.30
CA PRO A 36 -17.85 6.46 0.30
C PRO A 36 -17.18 5.54 -0.72
N ILE A 37 -16.68 6.13 -1.80
CA ILE A 37 -15.74 5.47 -2.69
C ILE A 37 -14.41 5.57 -1.98
N PRO A 38 -13.79 4.46 -1.54
CA PRO A 38 -12.43 4.51 -1.04
C PRO A 38 -11.58 5.14 -2.13
N ILE A 39 -11.11 6.36 -1.88
CA ILE A 39 -10.05 6.96 -2.68
C ILE A 39 -8.83 6.15 -2.28
N ASP A 40 -8.25 5.37 -3.19
CA ASP A 40 -6.96 4.73 -2.97
C ASP A 40 -5.97 5.85 -2.63
N PRO A 41 -5.56 6.04 -1.37
CA PRO A 41 -4.55 7.03 -1.05
C PRO A 41 -3.23 6.34 -1.39
N LYS A 42 -2.88 6.32 -2.68
CA LYS A 42 -1.59 5.80 -3.10
C LYS A 42 -0.55 6.79 -2.60
N SER A 43 0.08 6.48 -1.48
CA SER A 43 1.24 7.26 -1.05
C SER A 43 2.34 7.11 -2.09
N ASP A 44 3.18 8.12 -2.26
CA ASP A 44 4.24 8.09 -3.28
C ASP A 44 5.19 6.90 -3.07
N ALA A 45 5.44 6.53 -1.81
CA ALA A 45 6.20 5.33 -1.46
C ALA A 45 5.56 4.02 -1.99
N GLN A 46 4.23 3.92 -1.97
CA GLN A 46 3.52 2.75 -2.52
C GLN A 46 3.59 2.72 -4.05
N LEU A 47 3.55 3.88 -4.71
CA LEU A 47 3.73 3.97 -6.17
C LEU A 47 5.13 3.56 -6.59
N ALA A 48 6.16 4.07 -5.90
CA ALA A 48 7.55 3.71 -6.13
C ALA A 48 7.78 2.20 -5.95
N ARG A 49 7.24 1.59 -4.89
CA ARG A 49 7.36 0.13 -4.67
C ARG A 49 6.68 -0.68 -5.77
N ARG A 50 5.55 -0.22 -6.31
CA ARG A 50 4.86 -0.86 -7.44
C ARG A 50 5.67 -0.76 -8.73
N GLN A 51 6.35 0.36 -8.96
CA GLN A 51 7.24 0.52 -10.12
C GLN A 51 8.42 -0.46 -10.03
N ILE A 52 9.13 -0.49 -8.91
CA ILE A 52 10.23 -1.45 -8.68
C ILE A 52 9.79 -2.90 -8.93
N TYR A 53 8.59 -3.28 -8.45
CA TYR A 53 8.06 -4.61 -8.70
C TYR A 53 7.80 -4.87 -10.19
N ARG A 54 7.26 -3.90 -10.92
CA ARG A 54 7.02 -4.02 -12.38
C ARG A 54 8.33 -4.13 -13.14
N ASP A 55 9.33 -3.35 -12.76
CA ASP A 55 10.64 -3.35 -13.41
C ASP A 55 11.35 -4.69 -13.18
N ALA A 56 11.28 -5.24 -11.96
CA ALA A 56 11.79 -6.58 -11.67
C ALA A 56 11.08 -7.68 -12.48
N VAL A 57 9.76 -7.59 -12.64
CA VAL A 57 9.00 -8.54 -13.49
C VAL A 57 9.42 -8.40 -14.96
N ALA A 58 9.59 -7.18 -15.44
CA ALA A 58 10.05 -6.93 -16.81
C ALA A 58 11.46 -7.49 -17.02
N ALA A 59 12.36 -7.32 -16.05
CA ALA A 59 13.69 -7.91 -16.06
C ALA A 59 13.62 -9.44 -16.14
N TRP A 60 12.79 -10.09 -15.31
CA TRP A 60 12.60 -11.55 -15.37
C TRP A 60 12.18 -12.04 -16.76
N HIS A 61 11.23 -11.33 -17.39
CA HIS A 61 10.77 -11.67 -18.74
C HIS A 61 11.79 -11.35 -19.84
N ALA A 62 12.76 -10.46 -19.58
CA ALA A 62 13.87 -10.18 -20.49
C ALA A 62 14.98 -11.24 -20.41
N LEU A 63 15.06 -12.03 -19.33
CA LEU A 63 16.00 -13.16 -19.24
C LEU A 63 15.65 -14.25 -20.26
N SER A 64 16.68 -14.86 -20.85
CA SER A 64 16.51 -16.05 -21.69
C SER A 64 16.16 -17.28 -20.86
N THR A 65 15.56 -18.30 -21.49
CA THR A 65 15.18 -19.54 -20.80
C THR A 65 16.36 -20.24 -20.12
N ILE A 66 17.55 -20.18 -20.73
CA ILE A 66 18.80 -20.70 -20.16
C ILE A 66 19.15 -19.99 -18.85
N GLN A 67 19.05 -18.66 -18.82
CA GLN A 67 19.32 -17.87 -17.62
C GLN A 67 18.27 -18.14 -16.54
N GLN A 68 17.00 -18.27 -16.91
CA GLN A 68 15.93 -18.63 -15.98
C GLN A 68 16.14 -20.02 -15.35
N ASP A 69 16.66 -20.97 -16.12
CA ASP A 69 16.99 -22.31 -15.62
C ASP A 69 18.18 -22.30 -14.67
N ALA A 70 19.15 -21.38 -14.85
CA ALA A 70 20.25 -21.21 -13.89
C ALA A 70 19.77 -20.78 -12.49
N TRP A 71 18.59 -20.15 -12.39
CA TRP A 71 17.97 -19.81 -11.12
C TRP A 71 17.26 -21.00 -10.44
N ARG A 72 17.09 -22.14 -11.13
CA ARG A 72 16.55 -23.36 -10.52
C ARG A 72 17.58 -23.94 -9.56
N GLY A 73 17.17 -24.16 -8.31
CA GLY A 73 18.02 -24.77 -7.28
C GLY A 73 18.88 -23.79 -6.49
N VAL A 74 18.93 -22.51 -6.85
CA VAL A 74 19.67 -21.47 -6.09
C VAL A 74 19.04 -21.23 -4.71
N CYS A 75 17.70 -21.18 -4.65
CA CYS A 75 16.97 -21.03 -3.41
C CYS A 75 16.23 -22.33 -3.06
N PRO A 76 16.49 -22.95 -1.90
CA PRO A 76 15.68 -24.08 -1.45
C PRO A 76 14.24 -23.61 -1.17
N HIS A 77 13.26 -24.45 -1.50
CA HIS A 77 11.83 -24.23 -1.28
C HIS A 77 11.16 -23.08 -2.07
N LEU A 78 11.85 -22.46 -3.03
CA LEU A 78 11.30 -21.37 -3.84
C LEU A 78 11.43 -21.68 -5.34
N THR A 79 10.52 -21.13 -6.13
CA THR A 79 10.66 -21.19 -7.59
C THR A 79 11.79 -20.27 -8.07
N ALA A 80 12.35 -20.55 -9.24
CA ALA A 80 13.38 -19.72 -9.87
C ALA A 80 12.96 -18.23 -9.95
N TYR A 81 11.70 -17.98 -10.34
CA TYR A 81 11.10 -16.66 -10.35
C TYR A 81 11.09 -16.01 -8.96
N GLN A 82 10.64 -16.73 -7.92
CA GLN A 82 10.61 -16.18 -6.55
C GLN A 82 12.00 -15.87 -6.02
N CYS A 83 13.00 -16.69 -6.38
CA CYS A 83 14.39 -16.47 -6.01
C CYS A 83 14.94 -15.18 -6.67
N PHE A 84 14.68 -15.00 -7.97
CA PHE A 84 15.04 -13.79 -8.71
C PHE A 84 14.32 -12.54 -8.20
N MET A 85 13.00 -12.61 -7.99
CA MET A 85 12.25 -11.49 -7.43
C MET A 85 12.76 -11.11 -6.04
N ARG A 86 13.24 -12.08 -5.25
CA ARG A 86 13.84 -11.81 -3.94
C ARG A 86 15.20 -11.11 -4.04
N SER A 87 16.01 -11.33 -5.08
CA SER A 87 17.25 -10.58 -5.27
C SER A 87 16.96 -9.15 -5.71
N GLU A 88 16.07 -8.96 -6.68
CA GLU A 88 15.73 -7.63 -7.22
C GLU A 88 15.01 -6.74 -6.20
N LEU A 89 14.04 -7.28 -5.46
CA LEU A 89 13.23 -6.48 -4.51
C LEU A 89 13.97 -6.12 -3.22
N LYS A 90 15.12 -6.75 -2.95
CA LYS A 90 16.02 -6.40 -1.84
C LYS A 90 16.93 -5.22 -2.18
N TYR A 91 17.16 -4.94 -3.46
CA TYR A 91 17.93 -3.78 -3.87
C TYR A 91 17.08 -2.51 -3.70
N VAL A 92 17.39 -1.73 -2.67
CA VAL A 92 16.96 -0.34 -2.56
C VAL A 92 18.10 0.47 -3.17
N PRO A 93 17.92 1.16 -4.32
CA PRO A 93 18.94 2.08 -4.79
C PRO A 93 19.20 3.09 -3.66
N PRO A 94 20.47 3.42 -3.33
CA PRO A 94 20.74 4.43 -2.32
C PRO A 94 19.97 5.69 -2.71
N THR A 95 19.14 6.19 -1.80
CA THR A 95 18.56 7.52 -1.96
C THR A 95 19.72 8.47 -2.26
N PRO A 96 19.67 9.26 -3.35
CA PRO A 96 20.68 10.28 -3.56
C PRO A 96 20.76 11.11 -2.28
N PRO A 97 21.97 11.41 -1.77
CA PRO A 97 22.11 12.25 -0.58
C PRO A 97 21.32 13.54 -0.82
N PRO A 98 20.38 13.92 0.06
CA PRO A 98 19.69 15.19 -0.10
C PRO A 98 20.75 16.29 0.03
N GLU A 99 20.92 17.08 -1.03
CA GLU A 99 21.92 18.15 -1.12
C GLU A 99 21.65 19.35 -0.19
N GLU A 100 20.64 19.30 0.68
CA GLU A 100 20.35 20.37 1.64
C GLU A 100 19.94 19.79 3.00
N TYR A 101 20.91 19.56 3.88
CA TYR A 101 20.67 19.48 5.33
C TYR A 101 20.96 20.84 5.95
N THR A 102 19.96 21.71 5.92
CA THR A 102 19.92 22.93 6.75
C THR A 102 19.93 22.51 8.23
N GLU A 103 20.72 23.22 9.04
CA GLU A 103 21.26 22.90 10.38
C GLU A 103 20.25 22.55 11.51
N GLU A 104 18.96 22.42 11.22
CA GLU A 104 17.90 22.30 12.22
C GLU A 104 17.79 20.90 12.86
N GLN A 105 18.29 19.84 12.20
CA GLN A 105 18.18 18.47 12.73
C GLN A 105 19.12 18.17 13.91
N THR A 106 20.17 18.96 14.10
CA THR A 106 21.12 18.77 15.20
C THR A 106 20.53 19.10 16.58
N GLN A 107 19.58 20.04 16.64
CA GLN A 107 18.97 20.43 17.92
C GLN A 107 17.97 19.39 18.45
N TYR A 108 17.25 18.71 17.56
CA TYR A 108 16.25 17.70 17.97
C TYR A 108 16.89 16.47 18.62
N ASN A 109 18.06 16.04 18.12
CA ASN A 109 18.78 14.87 18.65
C ASN A 109 19.45 15.11 20.02
N ALA A 110 19.84 16.35 20.33
CA ALA A 110 20.41 16.68 21.64
C ALA A 110 19.35 16.59 22.76
N PHE A 111 18.08 16.90 22.47
CA PHE A 111 17.01 16.88 23.46
C PHE A 111 16.65 15.45 23.88
N TYR A 112 16.66 14.47 22.96
CA TYR A 112 16.25 13.09 23.27
C TYR A 112 17.31 12.28 24.03
N THR A 113 18.60 12.59 23.88
CA THR A 113 19.65 11.91 24.64
C THR A 113 19.64 12.26 26.13
N GLN A 114 19.08 13.41 26.50
CA GLN A 114 18.97 13.82 27.90
C GLN A 114 17.90 13.04 28.69
N TYR A 115 16.91 12.43 28.03
CA TYR A 115 15.76 11.79 28.69
C TYR A 115 15.68 10.26 28.54
N ALA A 116 16.68 9.59 27.95
CA ALA A 116 16.64 8.14 27.82
C ALA A 116 16.93 7.46 29.18
N PRO A 117 15.98 6.70 29.77
CA PRO A 117 16.23 5.97 31.02
C PRO A 117 17.22 4.82 30.78
N LYS A 118 18.29 4.80 31.58
CA LYS A 118 19.28 3.71 31.59
C LYS A 118 18.64 2.46 32.20
N TYR A 119 18.19 1.53 31.35
CA TYR A 119 17.84 0.20 31.84
C TYR A 119 19.12 -0.57 32.20
N ARG A 120 19.18 -1.02 33.45
CA ARG A 120 20.31 -1.69 34.09
C ARG A 120 20.01 -3.20 34.14
N GLY A 121 20.99 -3.99 33.68
CA GLY A 121 21.34 -5.36 34.10
C GLY A 121 20.23 -6.38 34.23
#